data_AF-A0A535R6R0-F1
#
_entry.id   AF-A0A535R6R0-F1
#
_cell.length_a   1.000
_cell.length_b   1.000
_cell.length_c   1.000
_cell.angle_alpha   90.00
_cell.angle_beta   90.00
_cell.angle_gamma   90.00
#
_symmetry.space_group_name_H-M   'P 1'
#
loop_
_entity.id
_entity.type
_entity.pdbx_description
1 polymer ?
#
loop_
_entity_poly.entity_id
_entity_poly.type
_entity_poly.pdbx_seq_one_letter_code
_entity_poly.pdbx_strand_id
1 'polypeptide(L)'
;MRVVPLVMLALGGLAAFVALIVAPFYLDRFRRELSRADEIEGIAHELSLTFARTDPAYPGSTAFHYPFELFSRGVEQTCENFIGGTIGGVDLIAFDFLYRQRVDSDGEPGNDIRSEPIRFSCAIATVVGARPHVVIEPASAPPPDRAGGEPVRLEWGDFNARYRVISPDRGFAAALLDLALMTWLVDEAPRLPLTWEIQRDQVLCRAPSLAPRDVPTFLHALPEFARRIGAAASG
;
A
#
# COMPACT_ATOMS: atom_id res chain seq x y z
N MET A 1 29.52 11.54 51.81
CA MET A 1 29.12 12.26 50.57
C MET A 1 29.85 11.74 49.30
N ARG A 2 30.12 10.43 49.16
CA ARG A 2 30.83 9.87 47.98
C ARG A 2 29.94 9.09 47.00
N VAL A 3 28.67 8.88 47.32
CA VAL A 3 27.75 8.01 46.56
C VAL A 3 27.12 8.73 45.36
N VAL A 4 26.82 10.02 45.49
CA VAL A 4 26.21 10.85 44.44
C VAL A 4 27.01 10.91 43.12
N PRO A 5 28.34 11.14 43.12
CA PRO A 5 29.09 11.21 41.85
C PRO A 5 29.18 9.86 41.12
N LEU A 6 29.17 8.75 41.86
CA LEU A 6 29.28 7.41 41.28
C LEU A 6 27.95 6.98 40.62
N VAL A 7 26.83 7.36 41.22
CA VAL A 7 25.48 7.15 40.65
C VAL A 7 25.28 7.99 39.39
N MET A 8 25.74 9.26 39.37
CA MET A 8 25.66 10.11 38.18
C MET A 8 26.51 9.58 37.02
N LEU A 9 27.72 9.08 37.29
CA LEU A 9 28.57 8.44 36.27
C LEU A 9 27.93 7.17 35.70
N ALA A 10 27.32 6.33 36.56
CA ALA A 10 26.62 5.13 36.12
C ALA A 10 25.39 5.47 35.25
N LEU A 11 24.59 6.48 35.63
CA LEU A 11 23.46 6.95 34.82
C LEU A 11 23.90 7.56 33.49
N GLY A 12 24.97 8.36 33.48
CA GLY A 12 25.54 8.92 32.26
C GLY A 12 26.06 7.85 31.31
N GLY A 13 26.74 6.83 31.85
CA GLY A 13 27.20 5.68 31.07
C GLY A 13 26.05 4.86 30.49
N LEU A 14 24.99 4.63 31.26
CA LEU A 14 23.79 3.93 30.78
C LEU A 14 23.06 4.72 29.69
N ALA A 15 22.89 6.03 29.85
CA ALA A 15 22.27 6.89 28.85
C ALA A 15 23.08 6.91 27.54
N ALA A 16 24.41 7.01 27.63
CA ALA A 16 25.30 6.95 26.47
C ALA A 16 25.23 5.57 25.76
N PHE A 17 25.14 4.48 26.53
CA PHE A 17 24.99 3.13 25.99
C PHE A 17 23.65 2.94 25.29
N VAL A 18 22.54 3.41 25.89
CA VAL A 18 21.22 3.39 25.24
C VAL A 18 21.21 4.24 23.98
N ALA A 19 21.81 5.44 24.01
CA ALA A 19 21.93 6.29 22.83
C ALA A 19 22.74 5.62 21.71
N LEU A 20 23.84 4.93 22.03
CA LEU A 20 24.65 4.17 21.05
C LEU A 20 23.88 3.02 20.39
N ILE A 21 22.89 2.44 21.08
CA ILE A 21 22.06 1.36 20.54
C ILE A 21 20.87 1.93 19.74
N VAL A 22 20.21 2.98 20.24
CA VAL A 22 18.97 3.51 19.66
C VAL A 22 19.23 4.50 18.50
N ALA A 23 20.27 5.33 18.60
CA ALA A 23 20.57 6.35 17.59
C ALA A 23 20.84 5.76 16.19
N PRO A 24 21.55 4.63 16.02
CA PRO A 24 21.73 4.02 14.69
C PRO A 24 20.41 3.63 14.03
N PHE A 25 19.46 3.04 14.79
CA PHE A 25 18.14 2.68 14.26
C PHE A 25 17.33 3.92 13.86
N TYR A 26 17.37 4.96 14.69
CA TYR A 26 16.66 6.20 14.40
C TYR A 26 17.25 6.92 13.17
N LEU A 27 18.58 7.00 13.09
CA LEU A 27 19.29 7.61 11.96
C LEU A 27 19.14 6.80 10.66
N ASP A 28 19.15 5.47 10.72
CA ASP A 28 18.90 4.60 9.56
C ASP A 28 17.48 4.80 9.04
N ARG A 29 16.48 4.84 9.93
CA ARG A 29 15.11 5.13 9.55
C ARG A 29 14.97 6.50 8.89
N PHE A 30 15.55 7.54 9.50
CA PHE A 30 15.48 8.91 8.98
C PHE A 30 16.22 9.06 7.63
N ARG A 31 17.38 8.39 7.48
CA ARG A 31 18.13 8.35 6.22
C ARG A 31 17.37 7.61 5.12
N ARG A 32 16.74 6.48 5.43
CA ARG A 32 15.92 5.73 4.47
C ARG A 32 14.71 6.53 4.00
N GLU A 33 14.08 7.30 4.88
CA GLU A 33 12.96 8.17 4.51
C GLU A 33 13.42 9.29 3.56
N LEU A 34 14.61 9.85 3.79
CA LEU A 34 15.22 10.84 2.89
C LEU A 34 15.67 10.23 1.55
N SER A 35 16.33 9.07 1.57
CA SER A 35 16.85 8.42 0.34
C SER A 35 15.74 7.84 -0.52
N ARG A 36 14.64 7.38 0.10
CA ARG A 36 13.51 6.78 -0.61
C ARG A 36 12.95 7.73 -1.67
N ALA A 37 12.73 8.98 -1.32
CA ALA A 37 12.19 9.96 -2.27
C ALA A 37 13.13 10.15 -3.46
N ASP A 38 14.44 10.23 -3.22
CA ASP A 38 15.46 10.37 -4.28
C ASP A 38 15.52 9.13 -5.18
N GLU A 39 15.45 7.93 -4.60
CA GLU A 39 15.43 6.66 -5.33
C GLU A 39 14.17 6.51 -6.19
N ILE A 40 13.00 6.86 -5.64
CA ILE A 40 11.73 6.83 -6.36
C ILE A 40 11.69 7.88 -7.47
N GLU A 41 12.23 9.07 -7.23
CA GLU A 41 12.40 10.12 -8.25
C GLU A 41 13.24 9.60 -9.43
N GLY A 42 14.37 8.96 -9.15
CA GLY A 42 15.20 8.31 -10.17
C GLY A 42 14.43 7.29 -11.01
N ILE A 43 13.67 6.40 -10.35
CA ILE A 43 12.84 5.40 -11.00
C ILE A 43 11.76 6.02 -11.88
N ALA A 44 11.08 7.07 -11.40
CA ALA A 44 10.07 7.77 -12.18
C ALA A 44 10.69 8.36 -13.45
N HIS A 45 11.86 8.98 -13.36
CA HIS A 45 12.58 9.53 -14.51
C HIS A 45 13.03 8.44 -15.50
N GLU A 46 13.55 7.30 -15.03
CA GLU A 46 13.91 6.17 -15.88
C GLU A 46 12.71 5.65 -16.68
N LEU A 47 11.51 5.67 -16.08
CA LEU A 47 10.25 5.28 -16.73
C LEU A 47 9.59 6.41 -17.53
N SER A 48 10.22 7.58 -17.64
CA SER A 48 9.66 8.78 -18.28
C SER A 48 8.31 9.23 -17.67
N LEU A 49 8.16 9.03 -16.36
CA LEU A 49 7.01 9.46 -15.57
C LEU A 49 7.35 10.76 -14.82
N THR A 50 6.30 11.47 -14.40
CA THR A 50 6.43 12.65 -13.54
C THR A 50 6.57 12.22 -12.08
N PHE A 51 7.28 13.03 -11.28
CA PHE A 51 7.45 12.79 -9.84
C PHE A 51 7.18 14.08 -9.04
N ALA A 52 6.56 13.91 -7.87
CA ALA A 52 6.44 14.95 -6.86
C ALA A 52 6.58 14.32 -5.46
N ARG A 53 7.40 14.90 -4.58
CA ARG A 53 7.61 14.37 -3.22
C ARG A 53 6.35 14.35 -2.36
N THR A 54 5.45 15.30 -2.62
CA THR A 54 4.22 15.54 -1.87
C THR A 54 3.04 15.64 -2.81
N ASP A 55 1.84 15.49 -2.27
CA ASP A 55 0.60 15.59 -3.06
C ASP A 55 0.52 16.92 -3.84
N PRO A 56 0.48 16.88 -5.19
CA PRO A 56 0.39 18.09 -5.99
C PRO A 56 -1.00 18.70 -5.97
N ALA A 57 -2.05 17.96 -5.60
CA ALA A 57 -3.40 18.49 -5.50
C ALA A 57 -3.50 19.35 -4.22
N TYR A 58 -3.96 20.60 -4.34
CA TYR A 58 -4.28 21.43 -3.17
C TYR A 58 -5.67 21.03 -2.64
N PRO A 59 -5.88 20.72 -1.34
CA PRO A 59 -5.01 20.87 -0.17
C PRO A 59 -4.28 19.60 0.31
N GLY A 60 -4.01 18.64 -0.58
CA GLY A 60 -3.35 17.35 -0.27
C GLY A 60 -4.36 16.22 -0.08
N SER A 61 -5.34 16.13 -1.00
CA SER A 61 -6.52 15.28 -0.86
C SER A 61 -6.65 14.20 -1.94
N THR A 62 -5.59 13.89 -2.69
CA THR A 62 -5.70 13.01 -3.87
C THR A 62 -6.32 11.66 -3.52
N ALA A 63 -5.90 11.05 -2.41
CA ALA A 63 -6.45 9.78 -1.95
C ALA A 63 -7.98 9.82 -1.72
N PHE A 64 -8.52 10.93 -1.20
CA PHE A 64 -9.96 11.07 -0.89
C PHE A 64 -10.85 11.17 -2.13
N HIS A 65 -10.28 11.41 -3.31
CA HIS A 65 -11.05 11.40 -4.56
C HIS A 65 -11.36 9.98 -5.04
N TYR A 66 -10.70 8.96 -4.49
CA TYR A 66 -10.87 7.58 -4.89
C TYR A 66 -11.76 6.80 -3.92
N PRO A 67 -12.57 5.83 -4.42
CA PRO A 67 -13.62 5.20 -3.64
C PRO A 67 -13.14 4.11 -2.67
N PHE A 68 -11.83 3.94 -2.47
CA PHE A 68 -11.24 2.79 -1.78
C PHE A 68 -11.23 2.97 -0.25
N GLU A 69 -11.60 1.92 0.47
CA GLU A 69 -11.73 1.95 1.94
C GLU A 69 -10.39 2.29 2.62
N LEU A 70 -9.26 1.86 2.03
CA LEU A 70 -7.92 2.15 2.54
C LEU A 70 -7.74 3.65 2.83
N PHE A 71 -8.22 4.52 1.95
CA PHE A 71 -8.04 5.97 2.05
C PHE A 71 -8.94 6.62 3.11
N SER A 72 -9.85 5.86 3.71
CA SER A 72 -10.65 6.28 4.86
C SER A 72 -10.09 5.77 6.19
N ARG A 73 -8.97 5.01 6.19
CA ARG A 73 -8.44 4.39 7.42
C ARG A 73 -7.54 5.32 8.22
N GLY A 74 -7.75 5.31 9.53
CA GLY A 74 -6.89 5.97 10.50
C GLY A 74 -7.04 7.50 10.54
N VAL A 75 -6.01 8.14 11.09
CA VAL A 75 -5.87 9.58 11.25
C VAL A 75 -4.49 10.01 10.74
N GLU A 76 -4.28 11.32 10.57
CA GLU A 76 -2.99 11.88 10.09
C GLU A 76 -2.54 11.22 8.78
N GLN A 77 -3.46 11.25 7.82
CA GLN A 77 -3.23 10.65 6.51
C GLN A 77 -2.39 11.58 5.64
N THR A 78 -1.40 11.00 4.97
CA THR A 78 -0.50 11.73 4.07
C THR A 78 -0.24 10.91 2.82
N CYS A 79 -0.12 11.57 1.68
CA CYS A 79 0.40 10.97 0.46
C CYS A 79 1.78 11.56 0.13
N GLU A 80 2.74 10.69 -0.17
CA GLU A 80 4.13 11.03 -0.49
C GLU A 80 4.54 10.36 -1.80
N ASN A 81 5.65 10.82 -2.39
CA ASN A 81 6.30 10.17 -3.53
C ASN A 81 5.34 9.90 -4.70
N PHE A 82 4.60 10.93 -5.10
CA PHE A 82 3.69 10.88 -6.22
C PHE A 82 4.43 10.62 -7.53
N ILE A 83 3.93 9.67 -8.29
CA ILE A 83 4.31 9.37 -9.65
C ILE A 83 3.06 9.49 -10.52
N GLY A 84 3.17 10.16 -11.66
CA GLY A 84 2.08 10.27 -12.61
C GLY A 84 2.55 10.07 -14.04
N GLY A 85 1.76 9.39 -14.86
CA GLY A 85 2.02 9.27 -16.29
C GLY A 85 1.30 8.07 -16.91
N THR A 86 1.81 7.62 -18.04
CA THR A 86 1.17 6.58 -18.86
C THR A 86 2.14 5.43 -19.07
N ILE A 87 1.72 4.20 -18.77
CA ILE A 87 2.50 2.99 -19.06
C ILE A 87 1.66 2.04 -19.91
N GLY A 88 2.16 1.69 -21.10
CA GLY A 88 1.48 0.77 -22.01
C GLY A 88 0.05 1.20 -22.35
N GLY A 89 -0.16 2.51 -22.56
CA GLY A 89 -1.45 3.12 -22.88
C GLY A 89 -2.43 3.25 -21.72
N VAL A 90 -2.01 2.94 -20.48
CA VAL A 90 -2.84 3.10 -19.28
C VAL A 90 -2.30 4.27 -18.47
N ASP A 91 -3.13 5.28 -18.26
CA ASP A 91 -2.84 6.37 -17.34
C ASP A 91 -2.91 5.87 -15.91
N LEU A 92 -1.90 6.21 -15.13
CA LEU A 92 -1.82 5.84 -13.74
C LEU A 92 -1.27 6.97 -12.90
N ILE A 93 -1.69 6.97 -11.64
CA ILE A 93 -1.00 7.67 -10.57
C ILE A 93 -0.52 6.64 -9.55
N ALA A 94 0.63 6.87 -8.94
CA ALA A 94 1.12 6.08 -7.84
C ALA A 94 1.65 6.99 -6.74
N PHE A 95 1.57 6.55 -5.49
CA PHE A 95 2.02 7.30 -4.33
C PHE A 95 2.18 6.36 -3.14
N ASP A 96 2.99 6.73 -2.17
CA ASP A 96 2.94 6.12 -0.85
C ASP A 96 1.81 6.76 -0.04
N PHE A 97 0.90 5.95 0.49
CA PHE A 97 -0.14 6.36 1.43
C PHE A 97 0.27 6.01 2.85
N LEU A 98 0.24 6.99 3.75
CA LEU A 98 0.57 6.83 5.16
C LEU A 98 -0.63 7.19 6.01
N TYR A 99 -0.84 6.46 7.09
CA TYR A 99 -1.78 6.84 8.15
C TYR A 99 -1.33 6.29 9.50
N ARG A 100 -1.90 6.82 10.59
CA ARG A 100 -1.74 6.28 11.94
C ARG A 100 -3.08 5.83 12.49
N GLN A 101 -3.06 4.87 13.41
CA GLN A 101 -4.24 4.47 14.17
C GLN A 101 -4.28 5.25 15.50
N ARG A 102 -5.48 5.55 15.98
CA ARG A 102 -5.69 5.94 17.37
C ARG A 102 -5.54 4.69 18.22
N VAL A 103 -4.71 4.77 19.25
CA VAL A 103 -4.57 3.72 20.25
C VAL A 103 -5.42 4.14 21.43
N ASP A 104 -6.49 3.40 21.69
CA ASP A 104 -7.28 3.60 22.90
C ASP A 104 -6.40 3.20 24.09
N SER A 105 -6.05 4.16 24.92
CA SER A 105 -5.41 3.90 26.21
C SER A 105 -6.51 3.57 27.20
N ASP A 106 -6.44 2.39 27.83
CA ASP A 106 -7.37 1.95 28.86
C ASP A 106 -7.48 2.99 30.00
N GLY A 107 -8.47 3.88 29.91
CA GLY A 107 -9.02 4.62 31.05
C GLY A 107 -8.43 5.99 31.40
N GLU A 108 -7.44 6.53 30.70
CA GLU A 108 -6.98 7.91 30.93
C GLU A 108 -7.57 8.89 29.89
N PRO A 109 -8.57 9.71 30.27
CA PRO A 109 -9.11 10.73 29.38
C PRO A 109 -8.05 11.79 29.07
N GLY A 110 -7.58 11.83 27.82
CA GLY A 110 -6.70 12.90 27.31
C GLY A 110 -5.39 12.43 26.68
N ASN A 111 -5.06 11.13 26.71
CA ASN A 111 -3.85 10.63 26.08
C ASN A 111 -4.12 10.24 24.61
N ASP A 112 -3.86 11.18 23.70
CA ASP A 112 -4.09 11.03 22.26
C ASP A 112 -2.97 10.19 21.60
N ILE A 113 -2.79 8.96 22.07
CA ILE A 113 -1.70 8.08 21.63
C ILE A 113 -1.94 7.63 20.18
N ARG A 114 -0.89 7.74 19.36
CA ARG A 114 -0.88 7.33 17.95
C ARG A 114 -0.04 6.08 17.78
N SER A 115 -0.46 5.19 16.89
CA SER A 115 0.38 4.08 16.45
C SER A 115 1.62 4.58 15.69
N GLU A 116 2.56 3.67 15.44
CA GLU A 116 3.55 3.88 14.38
C GLU A 116 2.85 4.10 13.03
N PRO A 117 3.44 4.90 12.11
CA PRO A 117 2.91 5.09 10.76
C PRO A 117 2.80 3.77 10.00
N ILE A 118 1.62 3.51 9.47
CA ILE A 118 1.34 2.41 8.55
C ILE A 118 1.46 2.97 7.13
N ARG A 119 2.33 2.37 6.30
CA ARG A 119 2.61 2.82 4.93
C ARG A 119 2.21 1.76 3.91
N PHE A 120 1.50 2.19 2.87
CA PHE A 120 1.19 1.43 1.67
C PHE A 120 1.80 2.11 0.45
N SER A 121 2.30 1.32 -0.49
CA SER A 121 2.56 1.81 -1.85
C SER A 121 1.31 1.55 -2.68
N CYS A 122 0.78 2.58 -3.31
CA CYS A 122 -0.48 2.57 -4.04
C CYS A 122 -0.27 3.01 -5.48
N ALA A 123 -0.97 2.37 -6.41
CA ALA A 123 -1.07 2.77 -7.81
C ALA A 123 -2.53 2.65 -8.23
N ILE A 124 -3.04 3.63 -8.96
CA ILE A 124 -4.43 3.74 -9.36
C ILE A 124 -4.51 3.99 -10.85
N ALA A 125 -5.40 3.26 -11.52
CA ALA A 125 -5.74 3.46 -12.93
C ALA A 125 -7.25 3.46 -13.10
N THR A 126 -7.72 4.19 -14.10
CA THR A 126 -9.13 4.18 -14.52
C THR A 126 -9.32 3.15 -15.63
N VAL A 127 -10.38 2.35 -15.52
CA VAL A 127 -10.79 1.36 -16.52
C VAL A 127 -12.17 1.70 -17.08
N VAL A 128 -12.45 1.21 -18.29
CA VAL A 128 -13.76 1.46 -18.91
C VAL A 128 -14.85 0.68 -18.19
N GLY A 129 -15.94 1.39 -17.88
CA GLY A 129 -17.18 0.85 -17.31
C GLY A 129 -17.17 0.75 -15.79
N ALA A 130 -18.31 1.05 -15.17
CA ALA A 130 -18.50 0.88 -13.74
C ALA A 130 -18.68 -0.61 -13.38
N ARG A 131 -17.96 -1.07 -12.35
CA ARG A 131 -17.90 -2.48 -11.92
C ARG A 131 -18.26 -2.63 -10.43
N PRO A 132 -18.87 -3.76 -10.04
CA PRO A 132 -19.01 -4.13 -8.64
C PRO A 132 -17.66 -4.16 -7.91
N HIS A 133 -17.71 -3.98 -6.59
CA HIS A 133 -16.52 -4.00 -5.74
C HIS A 133 -15.91 -5.40 -5.71
N VAL A 134 -14.62 -5.54 -6.02
CA VAL A 134 -13.89 -6.82 -5.92
C VAL A 134 -12.51 -6.56 -5.34
N VAL A 135 -12.13 -7.31 -4.31
CA VAL A 135 -10.78 -7.33 -3.76
C VAL A 135 -10.16 -8.70 -4.05
N ILE A 136 -8.95 -8.70 -4.61
CA ILE A 136 -8.10 -9.88 -4.81
C ILE A 136 -6.83 -9.62 -4.01
N GLU A 137 -6.67 -10.29 -2.88
CA GLU A 137 -5.54 -10.10 -1.97
C GLU A 137 -4.72 -11.39 -1.84
N PRO A 138 -3.44 -11.34 -1.42
CA PRO A 138 -2.68 -12.54 -1.13
C PRO A 138 -3.40 -13.37 -0.06
N ALA A 139 -3.40 -14.69 -0.18
CA ALA A 139 -4.05 -15.58 0.78
C ALA A 139 -3.46 -15.43 2.20
N SER A 140 -2.17 -15.03 2.29
CA SER A 140 -1.45 -14.73 3.52
C SER A 140 -1.78 -13.38 4.15
N ALA A 141 -2.55 -12.51 3.47
CA ALA A 141 -2.99 -11.25 4.03
C ALA A 141 -3.83 -11.49 5.30
N PRO A 142 -3.77 -10.59 6.29
CA PRO A 142 -4.64 -10.66 7.46
C PRO A 142 -6.10 -10.81 7.04
N PRO A 143 -6.92 -11.58 7.79
CA PRO A 143 -8.31 -11.77 7.44
C PRO A 143 -9.02 -10.42 7.32
N PRO A 144 -9.90 -10.24 6.32
CA PRO A 144 -10.61 -8.98 6.15
C PRO A 144 -11.48 -8.70 7.36
N ASP A 145 -11.62 -7.42 7.71
CA ASP A 145 -12.71 -7.02 8.58
C ASP A 145 -14.03 -7.29 7.82
N ARG A 146 -15.02 -7.89 8.50
CA ARG A 146 -16.18 -8.54 7.83
C ARG A 146 -17.06 -7.60 6.99
N ALA A 147 -16.76 -6.31 6.97
CA ALA A 147 -17.46 -5.29 6.19
C ALA A 147 -17.34 -5.45 4.67
N GLY A 148 -16.31 -6.15 4.15
CA GLY A 148 -16.07 -6.31 2.71
C GLY A 148 -16.87 -7.40 1.98
N GLY A 149 -17.59 -8.26 2.73
CA GLY A 149 -18.29 -9.43 2.19
C GLY A 149 -17.58 -10.76 2.49
N GLU A 150 -18.24 -11.88 2.20
CA GLU A 150 -17.67 -13.22 2.40
C GLU A 150 -16.68 -13.57 1.29
N PRO A 151 -15.59 -14.30 1.59
CA PRO A 151 -14.68 -14.79 0.57
C PRO A 151 -15.40 -15.62 -0.50
N VAL A 152 -15.07 -15.38 -1.76
CA VAL A 152 -15.51 -16.18 -2.90
C VAL A 152 -14.54 -17.34 -3.07
N ARG A 153 -15.04 -18.59 -3.01
CA ARG A 153 -14.23 -19.77 -3.34
C ARG A 153 -14.42 -20.12 -4.80
N LEU A 154 -13.31 -20.21 -5.53
CA LEU A 154 -13.27 -20.68 -6.92
C LEU A 154 -12.89 -22.16 -6.98
N GLU A 155 -13.13 -22.83 -8.10
CA GLU A 155 -12.80 -24.25 -8.29
C GLU A 155 -11.30 -24.51 -8.61
N TRP A 156 -10.47 -23.47 -8.69
CA TRP A 156 -9.05 -23.60 -8.99
C TRP A 156 -8.18 -23.54 -7.73
N GLY A 157 -7.64 -24.69 -7.32
CA GLY A 157 -6.81 -24.85 -6.13
C GLY A 157 -5.57 -23.94 -6.07
N ASP A 158 -4.78 -23.87 -7.14
CA ASP A 158 -3.53 -23.08 -7.14
C ASP A 158 -3.80 -21.57 -6.98
N PHE A 159 -4.87 -21.08 -7.60
CA PHE A 159 -5.32 -19.71 -7.43
C PHE A 159 -5.70 -19.44 -5.96
N ASN A 160 -6.56 -20.29 -5.37
CA ASN A 160 -7.00 -20.13 -3.99
C ASN A 160 -5.86 -20.30 -2.96
N ALA A 161 -4.80 -21.02 -3.31
CA ALA A 161 -3.61 -21.14 -2.47
C ALA A 161 -2.80 -19.84 -2.43
N ARG A 162 -2.84 -19.05 -3.51
CA ARG A 162 -2.10 -17.80 -3.63
C ARG A 162 -2.92 -16.58 -3.26
N TYR A 163 -4.21 -16.55 -3.62
CA TYR A 163 -5.08 -15.40 -3.47
C TYR A 163 -6.38 -15.74 -2.75
N ARG A 164 -6.94 -14.72 -2.12
CA ARG A 164 -8.29 -14.68 -1.59
C ARG A 164 -9.07 -13.59 -2.31
N VAL A 165 -10.31 -13.89 -2.68
CA VAL A 165 -11.21 -12.98 -3.38
C VAL A 165 -12.36 -12.60 -2.48
N ILE A 166 -12.66 -11.32 -2.38
CA ILE A 166 -13.75 -10.78 -1.56
C ILE A 166 -14.60 -9.89 -2.48
N SER A 167 -15.91 -10.18 -2.53
CA SER A 167 -16.85 -9.40 -3.34
C SER A 167 -18.27 -9.59 -2.78
N PRO A 168 -19.10 -8.52 -2.70
CA PRO A 168 -20.53 -8.65 -2.46
C PRO A 168 -21.27 -9.33 -3.63
N ASP A 169 -20.73 -9.26 -4.85
CA ASP A 169 -21.27 -9.91 -6.04
C ASP A 169 -20.37 -11.09 -6.45
N ARG A 170 -20.77 -12.29 -6.05
CA ARG A 170 -20.06 -13.54 -6.37
C ARG A 170 -20.10 -13.88 -7.86
N GLY A 171 -21.21 -13.59 -8.53
CA GLY A 171 -21.37 -13.89 -9.95
C GLY A 171 -20.44 -13.05 -10.80
N PHE A 172 -20.37 -11.74 -10.50
CA PHE A 172 -19.42 -10.85 -11.13
C PHE A 172 -17.96 -11.24 -10.85
N ALA A 173 -17.62 -11.54 -9.60
CA ALA A 173 -16.25 -11.93 -9.25
C ALA A 173 -15.80 -13.20 -9.99
N ALA A 174 -16.68 -14.20 -10.13
CA ALA A 174 -16.39 -15.41 -10.88
C ALA A 174 -16.27 -15.16 -12.39
N ALA A 175 -17.08 -14.26 -12.96
CA ALA A 175 -17.00 -13.90 -14.38
C ALA A 175 -15.75 -13.05 -14.70
N LEU A 176 -15.38 -12.15 -13.80
CA LEU A 176 -14.17 -11.33 -13.90
C LEU A 176 -12.90 -12.20 -13.87
N LEU A 177 -12.87 -13.17 -12.95
CA LEU A 177 -11.77 -14.11 -12.77
C LEU A 177 -11.90 -15.27 -13.76
N ASP A 178 -11.79 -14.94 -15.04
CA ASP A 178 -11.70 -15.94 -16.10
C ASP A 178 -10.38 -16.71 -16.04
N LEU A 179 -10.27 -17.76 -16.85
CA LEU A 179 -9.08 -18.60 -16.90
C LEU A 179 -7.82 -17.79 -17.24
N ALA A 180 -7.91 -16.84 -18.17
CA ALA A 180 -6.75 -16.07 -18.64
C ALA A 180 -6.20 -15.12 -17.57
N LEU A 181 -7.09 -14.44 -16.83
CA LEU A 181 -6.71 -13.57 -15.72
C LEU A 181 -6.16 -14.38 -14.55
N MET A 182 -6.82 -15.49 -14.21
CA MET A 182 -6.35 -16.36 -13.13
C MET A 182 -4.98 -16.98 -13.45
N THR A 183 -4.76 -17.48 -14.67
CA THR A 183 -3.44 -17.97 -15.12
C THR A 183 -2.37 -16.89 -14.97
N TRP A 184 -2.64 -15.68 -15.45
CA TRP A 184 -1.69 -14.59 -15.31
C TRP A 184 -1.39 -14.26 -13.84
N LEU A 185 -2.42 -14.19 -12.98
CA LEU A 185 -2.25 -13.92 -11.56
C LEU A 185 -1.36 -14.94 -10.85
N VAL A 186 -1.44 -16.21 -11.24
CA VAL A 186 -0.68 -17.32 -10.64
C VAL A 186 0.74 -17.41 -11.21
N ASP A 187 0.87 -17.38 -12.53
CA ASP A 187 2.09 -17.75 -13.23
C ASP A 187 3.00 -16.56 -13.57
N GLU A 188 2.41 -15.39 -13.87
CA GLU A 188 3.12 -14.26 -14.48
C GLU A 188 3.14 -13.00 -13.60
N ALA A 189 2.10 -12.78 -12.79
CA ALA A 189 2.00 -11.59 -11.96
C ALA A 189 3.16 -11.53 -10.96
N PRO A 190 3.68 -10.32 -10.65
CA PRO A 190 4.87 -10.21 -9.82
C PRO A 190 4.72 -10.90 -8.47
N ARG A 191 5.80 -11.49 -7.98
CA ARG A 191 5.86 -12.16 -6.66
C ARG A 191 6.00 -11.15 -5.52
N LEU A 192 5.20 -10.10 -5.57
CA LEU A 192 5.06 -9.08 -4.53
C LEU A 192 3.72 -9.30 -3.79
N PRO A 193 3.57 -8.85 -2.54
CA PRO A 193 2.34 -9.00 -1.75
C PRO A 193 1.26 -8.00 -2.20
N LEU A 194 0.86 -8.14 -3.45
CA LEU A 194 0.00 -7.21 -4.17
C LEU A 194 -1.48 -7.51 -3.91
N THR A 195 -2.24 -6.47 -3.57
CA THR A 195 -3.70 -6.51 -3.42
C THR A 195 -4.36 -5.64 -4.47
N TRP A 196 -5.21 -6.25 -5.28
CA TRP A 196 -5.99 -5.63 -6.35
C TRP A 196 -7.39 -5.33 -5.88
N GLU A 197 -7.83 -4.09 -6.03
CA GLU A 197 -9.15 -3.65 -5.60
C GLU A 197 -9.81 -2.89 -6.74
N ILE A 198 -10.96 -3.38 -7.18
CA ILE A 198 -11.74 -2.78 -8.27
C ILE A 198 -12.98 -2.19 -7.62
N GLN A 199 -13.27 -0.92 -7.90
CA GLN A 199 -14.47 -0.28 -7.43
C GLN A 199 -14.91 0.81 -8.40
N ARG A 200 -16.14 0.69 -8.94
CA ARG A 200 -16.64 1.54 -10.02
C ARG A 200 -15.73 1.39 -11.25
N ASP A 201 -15.20 2.49 -11.77
CA ASP A 201 -14.29 2.57 -12.91
C ASP A 201 -12.82 2.68 -12.46
N GLN A 202 -12.52 2.49 -11.18
CA GLN A 202 -11.17 2.62 -10.63
C GLN A 202 -10.60 1.26 -10.23
N VAL A 203 -9.29 1.12 -10.44
CA VAL A 203 -8.51 -0.04 -10.01
C VAL A 203 -7.37 0.45 -9.14
N LEU A 204 -7.30 -0.06 -7.91
CA LEU A 204 -6.21 0.13 -6.98
C LEU A 204 -5.32 -1.11 -6.95
N CYS A 205 -4.03 -0.87 -7.10
CA CYS A 205 -2.93 -1.78 -6.92
C CYS A 205 -2.18 -1.33 -5.66
N ARG A 206 -2.16 -2.16 -4.61
CA ARG A 206 -1.48 -1.78 -3.35
C ARG A 206 -0.64 -2.89 -2.74
N ALA A 207 0.38 -2.51 -2.00
CA ALA A 207 1.19 -3.41 -1.17
C ALA A 207 1.66 -2.69 0.11
N PRO A 208 1.95 -3.43 1.20
CA PRO A 208 2.68 -2.88 2.33
C PRO A 208 4.03 -2.33 1.85
N SER A 209 4.34 -1.09 2.24
CA SER A 209 5.59 -0.34 1.97
C SER A 209 6.64 -1.07 1.10
N LEU A 210 6.56 -0.93 -0.22
CA LEU A 210 7.52 -1.57 -1.14
C LEU A 210 8.90 -0.93 -1.05
N ALA A 211 9.97 -1.71 -1.19
CA ALA A 211 11.32 -1.13 -1.34
C ALA A 211 11.43 -0.41 -2.70
N PRO A 212 12.25 0.65 -2.83
CA PRO A 212 12.38 1.39 -4.09
C PRO A 212 12.68 0.50 -5.29
N ARG A 213 13.57 -0.49 -5.13
CA ARG A 213 13.91 -1.48 -6.17
C ARG A 213 12.72 -2.27 -6.73
N ASP A 214 11.62 -2.40 -5.99
CA ASP A 214 10.42 -3.15 -6.39
C ASP A 214 9.37 -2.25 -7.06
N VAL A 215 9.54 -0.91 -6.99
CA VAL A 215 8.62 0.08 -7.56
C VAL A 215 8.45 -0.07 -9.09
N PRO A 216 9.51 -0.28 -9.91
CA PRO A 216 9.32 -0.45 -11.35
C PRO A 216 8.38 -1.62 -11.67
N THR A 217 8.62 -2.77 -11.04
CA THR A 217 7.79 -3.96 -11.20
C THR A 217 6.34 -3.71 -10.78
N PHE A 218 6.14 -2.99 -9.68
CA PHE A 218 4.82 -2.57 -9.20
C PHE A 218 4.10 -1.64 -10.18
N LEU A 219 4.77 -0.63 -10.72
CA LEU A 219 4.20 0.31 -11.69
C LEU A 219 3.77 -0.36 -13.00
N HIS A 220 4.49 -1.39 -13.44
CA HIS A 220 4.12 -2.19 -14.61
C HIS A 220 2.97 -3.18 -14.36
N ALA A 221 2.77 -3.62 -13.12
CA ALA A 221 1.76 -4.62 -12.78
C ALA A 221 0.33 -4.11 -12.97
N LEU A 222 0.08 -2.85 -12.58
CA LEU A 222 -1.26 -2.25 -12.64
C LEU A 222 -1.80 -2.12 -14.08
N PRO A 223 -1.06 -1.53 -15.04
CA PRO A 223 -1.49 -1.48 -16.44
C PRO A 223 -1.81 -2.84 -17.04
N GLU A 224 -1.01 -3.86 -16.71
CA GLU A 224 -1.22 -5.22 -17.21
C GLU A 224 -2.52 -5.82 -16.67
N PHE A 225 -2.77 -5.68 -15.36
CA PHE A 225 -4.03 -6.09 -14.75
C PHE A 225 -5.22 -5.32 -15.33
N ALA A 226 -5.10 -3.99 -15.46
CA ALA A 226 -6.13 -3.11 -16.01
C ALA A 226 -6.53 -3.50 -17.44
N ARG A 227 -5.57 -3.82 -18.31
CA ARG A 227 -5.84 -4.29 -19.68
C ARG A 227 -6.60 -5.61 -19.70
N ARG A 228 -6.20 -6.57 -18.86
CA ARG A 228 -6.83 -7.90 -18.81
C ARG A 228 -8.28 -7.82 -18.36
N ILE A 229 -8.57 -7.03 -17.32
CA ILE A 229 -9.95 -6.84 -16.87
C ILE A 229 -10.77 -5.97 -17.85
N GLY A 230 -10.12 -5.13 -18.67
CA GLY A 230 -10.76 -4.38 -19.75
C GLY A 230 -11.26 -5.30 -20.87
N ALA A 231 -10.42 -6.25 -21.29
CA ALA A 231 -10.77 -7.22 -22.33
C ALA A 231 -11.90 -8.16 -21.91
N ALA A 232 -11.89 -8.65 -20.67
CA ALA A 232 -12.90 -9.57 -20.13
C ALA A 232 -14.32 -8.97 -20.09
N ALA A 233 -14.47 -7.64 -20.02
CA ALA A 233 -15.77 -6.95 -19.99
C ALA A 233 -16.39 -6.72 -21.39
N SER A 234 -15.67 -7.06 -22.46
CA SER A 234 -16.09 -6.84 -23.85
C SER A 234 -16.68 -8.09 -24.51
N GLY A 235 -16.71 -9.21 -23.79
CA GLY A 235 -17.13 -10.54 -24.26
C GLY A 235 -18.45 -11.01 -23.69
#